data_AF-A0A0B7F654-F1
#
_entry.id   AF-A0A0B7F654-F1
#
_cell.length_a   1.000
_cell.length_b   1.000
_cell.length_c   1.000
_cell.angle_alpha   90.00
_cell.angle_beta   90.00
_cell.angle_gamma   90.00
#
_symmetry.space_group_name_H-M   'P 1'
#
loop_
_entity.id
_entity.type
_entity.pdbx_description
1 polymer ?
#
loop_
_entity_poly.entity_id
_entity_poly.type
_entity_poly.pdbx_seq_one_letter_code
_entity_poly.pdbx_strand_id
1 'polypeptide(L)'
;MNPLHHGYLGQLRTSGITRTIDVLTIRNASERLKSQPLSEPNLASVCTSPSPNKMSLSNKLSITDLGSLKDKRVLIRVDFNVPIQDGKITNPARIVAALPTINYALEKEAKAVILMSHLGRPDGKVVEKYSLKVVATELSEQLGKDVIFLNDSVGPEIEQAVNSASPGSVILLENLRFHIEEEGSVKDKAGNKTKADPEAVKKFREGLTALGDVYVNDAFGTAHRAHSSMVGIKLPQRAAGFLMKKELEFFAKALESPERPFLAILGGAKVSDKIQLIENMLDKVNSLIICGGMAFTFKKTLNDVKIGKSLFDQAGSEKVASLLEKAKANNVKVVFPVDYITADKFDKDAQTGTATDDEGIPDEWMGLDAGEKSRGLFRETVLEAKTILWNGPPGVFEFEKFAGGSDALLKANIEAAKKGATVIVGGGDTATVVAQAGKESELSHVSTGGGASLELLEGKTLPGVAELSEK
;
A
#
# COMPACT_ATOMS: atom_id res chain seq x y z
N MET A 1 -6.01 -36.75 -67.64
CA MET A 1 -5.13 -36.00 -68.56
C MET A 1 -4.14 -35.22 -67.73
N ASN A 2 -2.87 -35.64 -67.74
CA ASN A 2 -1.69 -34.84 -67.35
C ASN A 2 -1.34 -33.91 -68.54
N PRO A 3 -0.54 -32.81 -68.41
CA PRO A 3 0.91 -32.86 -68.12
C PRO A 3 1.44 -31.75 -67.17
N LEU A 4 2.41 -32.02 -66.29
CA LEU A 4 3.89 -31.96 -66.45
C LEU A 4 4.51 -30.59 -66.79
N HIS A 5 5.36 -30.07 -65.88
CA HIS A 5 6.73 -29.69 -66.27
C HIS A 5 7.74 -29.74 -65.08
N HIS A 6 8.89 -30.34 -65.38
CA HIS A 6 10.09 -30.57 -64.57
C HIS A 6 11.03 -29.35 -64.47
N GLY A 7 11.90 -29.36 -63.44
CA GLY A 7 13.35 -29.23 -63.67
C GLY A 7 14.17 -28.29 -62.76
N TYR A 8 14.90 -28.86 -61.79
CA TYR A 8 16.36 -28.75 -61.49
C TYR A 8 17.09 -27.38 -61.69
N LEU A 9 18.08 -26.90 -60.91
CA LEU A 9 19.25 -27.50 -60.21
C LEU A 9 19.99 -26.34 -59.48
N GLY A 10 20.75 -26.58 -58.39
CA GLY A 10 21.87 -25.67 -58.05
C GLY A 10 22.27 -25.52 -56.57
N GLN A 11 23.25 -26.32 -56.16
CA GLN A 11 24.12 -26.28 -54.97
C GLN A 11 24.38 -24.92 -54.29
N LEU A 12 24.52 -24.94 -52.95
CA LEU A 12 25.54 -24.18 -52.21
C LEU A 12 25.90 -24.87 -50.88
N ARG A 13 27.16 -24.68 -50.47
CA ARG A 13 27.99 -25.56 -49.64
C ARG A 13 27.77 -25.48 -48.12
N THR A 14 28.20 -26.56 -47.50
CA THR A 14 28.36 -26.93 -46.09
C THR A 14 29.30 -26.05 -45.26
N SER A 15 28.94 -25.79 -44.00
CA SER A 15 29.84 -25.84 -42.83
C SER A 15 29.01 -25.87 -41.54
N GLY A 16 29.30 -26.78 -40.60
CA GLY A 16 28.55 -26.88 -39.35
C GLY A 16 28.90 -28.16 -38.58
N ILE A 17 29.74 -28.00 -37.56
CA ILE A 17 30.38 -29.04 -36.75
C ILE A 17 29.37 -29.79 -35.88
N THR A 18 29.35 -31.13 -35.96
CA THR A 18 28.67 -32.02 -35.02
C THR A 18 29.70 -32.58 -34.04
N ARG A 19 29.55 -32.33 -32.73
CA ARG A 19 30.31 -33.02 -31.68
C ARG A 19 29.41 -34.08 -31.02
N THR A 20 29.72 -35.33 -31.29
CA THR A 20 29.28 -36.51 -30.54
C THR A 20 30.14 -36.60 -29.26
N ILE A 21 29.52 -36.80 -28.10
CA ILE A 21 30.23 -37.15 -26.86
C ILE A 21 30.00 -38.64 -26.60
N ASP A 22 31.12 -39.36 -26.54
CA ASP A 22 31.22 -40.79 -26.32
C ASP A 22 30.92 -41.19 -24.87
N VAL A 23 30.16 -42.26 -24.72
CA VAL A 23 29.78 -42.90 -23.46
C VAL A 23 30.88 -43.89 -23.07
N LEU A 24 31.96 -43.43 -22.44
CA LEU A 24 32.94 -44.35 -21.84
C LEU A 24 33.84 -43.67 -20.79
N THR A 25 33.24 -43.13 -19.73
CA THR A 25 33.99 -42.80 -18.49
C THR A 25 33.09 -42.86 -17.25
N ILE A 26 32.35 -43.97 -17.09
CA ILE A 26 31.67 -44.30 -15.82
C ILE A 26 31.94 -45.78 -15.53
N ARG A 27 33.17 -46.08 -15.14
CA ARG A 27 33.58 -47.34 -14.51
C ARG A 27 34.96 -47.09 -13.92
N ASN A 28 35.00 -46.50 -12.71
CA ASN A 28 36.09 -46.59 -11.72
C ASN A 28 35.88 -45.63 -10.54
N ALA A 29 34.68 -45.64 -9.95
CA ALA A 29 34.40 -44.94 -8.69
C ALA A 29 33.49 -45.76 -7.76
N SER A 30 33.53 -47.10 -7.85
CA SER A 30 32.64 -48.00 -7.10
C SER A 30 33.34 -48.91 -6.08
N GLU A 31 34.62 -48.71 -5.76
CA GLU A 31 35.34 -49.61 -4.82
C GLU A 31 36.26 -48.88 -3.82
N ARG A 32 35.82 -47.76 -3.23
CA ARG A 32 36.53 -47.15 -2.08
C ARG A 32 35.62 -46.60 -0.98
N LEU A 33 34.54 -47.30 -0.65
CA LEU A 33 33.73 -47.01 0.54
C LEU A 33 33.27 -48.32 1.21
N LYS A 34 34.21 -48.98 1.90
CA LYS A 34 33.94 -49.99 2.92
C LYS A 34 34.90 -49.77 4.09
N SER A 35 34.46 -49.03 5.10
CA SER A 35 34.72 -49.29 6.53
C SER A 35 34.41 -48.05 7.39
N GLN A 36 33.75 -48.31 8.52
CA GLN A 36 33.55 -47.48 9.72
C GLN A 36 32.16 -46.86 9.97
N PRO A 37 31.72 -46.83 11.25
CA PRO A 37 30.34 -47.11 11.65
C PRO A 37 29.47 -45.87 11.87
N LEU A 38 28.15 -46.11 11.80
CA LEU A 38 27.06 -45.16 12.00
C LEU A 38 27.08 -44.55 13.41
N SER A 39 27.17 -43.21 13.49
CA SER A 39 26.79 -42.40 14.64
C SER A 39 25.76 -41.36 14.18
N GLU A 40 24.79 -41.08 15.06
CA GLU A 40 23.54 -40.36 14.82
C GLU A 40 23.68 -38.99 14.14
N PRO A 41 22.76 -38.57 13.24
CA PRO A 41 22.76 -37.22 12.74
C PRO A 41 22.07 -36.27 13.73
N ASN A 42 22.89 -35.40 14.29
CA ASN A 42 22.54 -34.16 14.96
C ASN A 42 21.59 -33.32 14.09
N LEU A 43 20.49 -32.81 14.67
CA LEU A 43 19.59 -31.83 14.09
C LEU A 43 20.35 -30.50 13.87
N ALA A 44 21.00 -30.36 12.71
CA ALA A 44 21.60 -29.12 12.27
C ALA A 44 20.70 -28.42 11.24
N SER A 45 20.11 -27.30 11.68
CA SER A 45 19.88 -26.07 10.91
C SER A 45 19.77 -26.25 9.39
N VAL A 46 18.53 -26.32 8.90
CA VAL A 46 18.25 -26.04 7.48
C VAL A 46 18.65 -24.60 7.20
N CYS A 47 19.83 -24.42 6.63
CA CYS A 47 20.26 -23.16 6.04
C CYS A 47 19.29 -22.83 4.90
N THR A 48 18.31 -21.97 5.18
CA THR A 48 17.53 -21.29 4.15
C THR A 48 18.48 -20.42 3.35
N SER A 49 18.55 -20.66 2.04
CA SER A 49 19.19 -19.75 1.10
C SER A 49 18.60 -18.34 1.28
N PRO A 50 19.41 -17.27 1.25
CA PRO A 50 18.89 -15.92 1.36
C PRO A 50 18.00 -15.63 0.14
N SER A 51 16.72 -15.41 0.42
CA SER A 51 15.77 -14.83 -0.54
C SER A 51 16.33 -13.51 -1.09
N PRO A 52 16.06 -13.16 -2.36
CA PRO A 52 16.59 -11.94 -2.97
C PRO A 52 16.26 -10.72 -2.10
N ASN A 53 17.29 -9.93 -1.76
CA ASN A 53 17.30 -8.73 -0.91
C ASN A 53 15.92 -8.10 -0.74
N LYS A 54 15.17 -8.56 0.27
CA LYS A 54 13.91 -7.96 0.66
C LYS A 54 14.27 -6.66 1.36
N MET A 55 13.79 -5.53 0.84
CA MET A 55 14.02 -4.23 1.46
C MET A 55 13.54 -4.29 2.91
N SER A 56 14.44 -4.10 3.88
CA SER A 56 14.07 -3.96 5.28
C SER A 56 13.35 -2.64 5.49
N LEU A 57 12.16 -2.71 6.07
CA LEU A 57 11.36 -1.55 6.49
C LEU A 57 11.90 -0.95 7.79
N SER A 58 12.48 -1.80 8.65
CA SER A 58 12.99 -1.46 9.97
C SER A 58 14.35 -0.72 9.96
N ASN A 59 15.14 -0.86 8.90
CA ASN A 59 16.49 -0.29 8.80
C ASN A 59 16.56 1.10 8.11
N LYS A 60 15.43 1.80 7.92
CA LYS A 60 15.43 3.12 7.27
C LYS A 60 15.73 4.23 8.26
N LEU A 61 16.58 5.17 7.84
CA LEU A 61 16.95 6.37 8.59
C LEU A 61 15.68 7.20 8.84
N SER A 62 15.49 7.66 10.08
CA SER A 62 14.40 8.55 10.45
C SER A 62 14.91 9.93 10.83
N ILE A 63 14.03 10.94 10.88
CA ILE A 63 14.40 12.32 11.21
C ILE A 63 15.10 12.42 12.58
N THR A 64 14.81 11.49 13.50
CA THR A 64 15.47 11.41 14.81
C THR A 64 16.88 10.85 14.76
N ASP A 65 17.25 10.17 13.67
CA ASP A 65 18.58 9.58 13.44
C ASP A 65 19.49 10.55 12.65
N LEU A 66 18.94 11.65 12.15
CA LEU A 66 19.75 12.71 11.52
C LEU A 66 20.68 13.34 12.56
N GLY A 67 21.84 13.78 12.09
CA GLY A 67 22.77 14.58 12.89
C GLY A 67 22.20 15.97 13.21
N SER A 68 23.08 16.93 13.47
CA SER A 68 22.63 18.30 13.74
C SER A 68 21.82 18.87 12.56
N LEU A 69 20.58 19.29 12.84
CA LEU A 69 19.76 20.08 11.91
C LEU A 69 20.01 21.58 12.04
N LYS A 70 20.82 21.99 13.01
CA LYS A 70 21.15 23.40 13.23
C LYS A 70 21.72 24.03 11.96
N ASP A 71 21.15 25.17 11.59
CA ASP A 71 21.52 25.95 10.40
C ASP A 71 21.33 25.21 9.06
N LYS A 72 20.63 24.06 9.05
CA LYS A 72 20.29 23.31 7.83
C LYS A 72 18.94 23.72 7.26
N ARG A 73 18.82 23.69 5.93
CA ARG A 73 17.56 23.72 5.20
C ARG A 73 17.00 22.30 5.13
N VAL A 74 15.85 22.08 5.76
CA VAL A 74 15.20 20.76 5.81
C VAL A 74 14.09 20.73 4.77
N LEU A 75 14.30 20.00 3.67
CA LEU A 75 13.29 19.81 2.63
C LEU A 75 12.41 18.61 3.00
N ILE A 76 11.12 18.86 3.26
CA ILE A 76 10.17 17.85 3.71
C ILE A 76 9.10 17.61 2.65
N ARG A 77 8.97 16.37 2.18
CA ARG A 77 7.75 15.95 1.48
C ARG A 77 6.67 15.60 2.49
N VAL A 78 5.54 16.30 2.38
CA VAL A 78 4.35 16.06 3.20
C VAL A 78 3.16 15.72 2.31
N ASP A 79 2.16 15.03 2.86
CA ASP A 79 0.91 14.75 2.17
C ASP A 79 -0.19 15.72 2.60
N PHE A 80 -0.34 16.83 1.89
CA PHE A 80 -1.38 17.84 2.12
C PHE A 80 -2.53 17.72 1.10
N ASN A 81 -2.77 16.51 0.59
CA ASN A 81 -3.93 16.26 -0.27
C ASN A 81 -5.22 16.16 0.58
N VAL A 82 -5.68 17.32 1.05
CA VAL A 82 -6.84 17.49 1.93
C VAL A 82 -8.13 17.71 1.12
N PRO A 83 -9.30 17.28 1.63
CA PRO A 83 -10.58 17.59 1.01
C PRO A 83 -10.88 19.10 1.16
N ILE A 84 -11.28 19.72 0.06
CA ILE A 84 -11.66 21.13 0.00
C ILE A 84 -13.07 21.22 -0.55
N GLN A 85 -13.91 21.99 0.15
CA GLN A 85 -15.26 22.34 -0.28
C GLN A 85 -15.41 23.86 -0.18
N ASP A 86 -15.90 24.49 -1.25
CA ASP A 86 -16.12 25.95 -1.31
C ASP A 86 -14.90 26.78 -0.88
N GLY A 87 -13.71 26.33 -1.29
CA GLY A 87 -12.44 27.00 -0.99
C GLY A 87 -11.96 26.84 0.47
N LYS A 88 -12.61 25.98 1.26
CA LYS A 88 -12.23 25.70 2.66
C LYS A 88 -11.85 24.23 2.84
N ILE A 89 -10.87 23.99 3.71
CA ILE A 89 -10.47 22.64 4.10
C ILE A 89 -11.56 22.09 5.02
N THR A 90 -12.12 20.94 4.67
CA THR A 90 -13.17 20.30 5.49
C THR A 90 -12.61 19.33 6.52
N ASN A 91 -11.38 18.86 6.32
CA ASN A 91 -10.67 17.98 7.25
C ASN A 91 -9.15 18.28 7.23
N PRO A 92 -8.59 18.89 8.30
CA PRO A 92 -7.18 19.24 8.38
C PRO A 92 -6.29 18.09 8.87
N ALA A 93 -6.81 16.86 9.06
CA ALA A 93 -6.08 15.76 9.69
C ALA A 93 -4.71 15.47 9.05
N ARG A 94 -4.59 15.59 7.71
CA ARG A 94 -3.30 15.38 7.03
C ARG A 94 -2.28 16.49 7.31
N ILE A 95 -2.75 17.72 7.52
CA ILE A 95 -1.90 18.86 7.90
C ILE A 95 -1.40 18.66 9.33
N VAL A 96 -2.33 18.35 10.24
CA VAL A 96 -2.03 18.06 11.65
C VAL A 96 -1.02 16.91 11.80
N ALA A 97 -1.15 15.87 10.97
CA ALA A 97 -0.28 14.71 11.04
C ALA A 97 1.19 14.99 10.65
N ALA A 98 1.48 16.07 9.92
CA ALA A 98 2.83 16.48 9.56
C ALA A 98 3.50 17.40 10.61
N LEU A 99 2.71 18.00 11.52
CA LEU A 99 3.20 18.94 12.52
C LEU A 99 4.34 18.37 13.39
N PRO A 100 4.32 17.11 13.84
CA PRO A 100 5.42 16.56 14.64
C PRO A 100 6.78 16.64 13.93
N THR A 101 6.81 16.36 12.62
CA THR A 101 8.04 16.41 11.82
C THR A 101 8.50 17.85 11.60
N ILE A 102 7.56 18.77 11.37
CA ILE A 102 7.84 20.20 11.20
C ILE A 102 8.39 20.81 12.49
N ASN A 103 7.69 20.61 13.60
CA ASN A 103 8.07 21.13 14.91
C ASN A 103 9.43 20.57 15.35
N TYR A 104 9.69 19.28 15.15
CA TYR A 104 10.99 18.70 15.47
C TYR A 104 12.14 19.36 14.69
N ALA A 105 11.97 19.62 13.39
CA ALA A 105 13.00 20.31 12.61
C ALA A 105 13.25 21.74 13.15
N LEU A 106 12.19 22.46 13.53
CA LEU A 106 12.28 23.80 14.13
C LEU A 106 12.96 23.78 15.50
N GLU A 107 12.58 22.84 16.37
CA GLU A 107 13.17 22.62 17.70
C GLU A 107 14.66 22.27 17.63
N LYS A 108 15.10 21.63 16.54
CA LYS A 108 16.51 21.34 16.26
C LYS A 108 17.24 22.48 15.53
N GLU A 109 16.71 23.69 15.61
CA GLU A 109 17.32 24.93 15.10
C GLU A 109 17.59 24.91 13.58
N ALA A 110 16.74 24.23 12.80
CA ALA A 110 16.82 24.29 11.34
C ALA A 110 16.80 25.74 10.83
N LYS A 111 17.68 26.08 9.88
CA LYS A 111 17.68 27.40 9.23
C LYS A 111 16.33 27.68 8.58
N ALA A 112 15.80 26.70 7.87
CA ALA A 112 14.47 26.78 7.26
C ALA A 112 13.87 25.39 7.08
N VAL A 113 12.55 25.31 7.18
CA VAL A 113 11.76 24.11 6.85
C VAL A 113 11.02 24.38 5.55
N ILE A 114 11.35 23.62 4.49
CA ILE A 114 10.78 23.77 3.16
C ILE A 114 9.83 22.60 2.92
N LEU A 115 8.55 22.90 2.78
CA LEU A 115 7.48 21.92 2.60
C LEU A 115 7.10 21.83 1.14
N MET A 116 7.08 20.62 0.60
CA MET A 116 6.59 20.35 -0.75
C MET A 116 5.49 19.29 -0.73
N SER A 117 4.34 19.60 -1.34
CA SER A 117 3.20 18.69 -1.39
C SER A 117 2.54 18.62 -2.76
N HIS A 118 1.41 17.95 -2.85
CA HIS A 118 0.53 17.98 -3.99
C HIS A 118 -0.92 18.07 -3.52
N LEU A 119 -1.80 18.57 -4.38
CA LEU A 119 -3.23 18.63 -4.12
C LEU A 119 -4.00 18.25 -5.38
N GLY A 120 -4.93 17.30 -5.25
CA GLY A 120 -5.77 16.85 -6.35
C GLY A 120 -5.00 16.29 -7.55
N ARG A 121 -5.61 16.46 -8.74
CA ARG A 121 -5.09 16.00 -10.03
C ARG A 121 -5.14 17.15 -11.04
N PRO A 122 -4.15 18.06 -11.00
CA PRO A 122 -4.04 19.16 -11.95
C PRO A 122 -3.46 18.76 -13.32
N ASP A 123 -2.96 17.51 -13.44
CA ASP A 123 -2.44 16.93 -14.69
C ASP A 123 -1.37 17.81 -15.37
N GLY A 124 -0.39 18.29 -14.60
CA GLY A 124 0.75 19.05 -15.11
C GLY A 124 0.41 20.47 -15.56
N LYS A 125 -0.66 21.07 -15.00
CA LYS A 125 -1.11 22.42 -15.33
C LYS A 125 -1.40 23.22 -14.07
N VAL A 126 -1.17 24.53 -14.13
CA VAL A 126 -1.59 25.43 -13.05
C VAL A 126 -3.11 25.53 -13.02
N VAL A 127 -3.71 25.14 -11.91
CA VAL A 127 -5.17 25.14 -11.72
C VAL A 127 -5.48 25.70 -10.34
N GLU A 128 -6.13 26.87 -10.29
CA GLU A 128 -6.38 27.64 -9.06
C GLU A 128 -7.03 26.82 -7.94
N LYS A 129 -8.05 26.00 -8.25
CA LYS A 129 -8.73 25.14 -7.26
C LYS A 129 -7.83 24.07 -6.60
N TYR A 130 -6.64 23.85 -7.16
CA TYR A 130 -5.65 22.90 -6.64
C TYR A 130 -4.40 23.62 -6.12
N SER A 131 -4.43 24.94 -5.92
CA SER A 131 -3.35 25.67 -5.25
C SER A 131 -3.26 25.27 -3.78
N LEU A 132 -2.03 25.15 -3.28
CA LEU A 132 -1.74 24.91 -1.86
C LEU A 132 -1.83 26.19 -1.01
N LYS A 133 -2.22 27.34 -1.59
CA LYS A 133 -2.36 28.60 -0.85
C LYS A 133 -3.32 28.49 0.34
N VAL A 134 -4.44 27.78 0.18
CA VAL A 134 -5.40 27.55 1.29
C VAL A 134 -4.79 26.69 2.40
N VAL A 135 -3.90 25.75 2.03
CA VAL A 135 -3.16 24.91 2.97
C VAL A 135 -2.13 25.73 3.74
N ALA A 136 -1.49 26.72 3.12
CA ALA A 136 -0.56 27.61 3.80
C ALA A 136 -1.24 28.37 4.96
N THR A 137 -2.45 28.87 4.72
CA THR A 137 -3.25 29.57 5.74
C THR A 137 -3.58 28.64 6.91
N GLU A 138 -4.17 27.47 6.64
CA GLU A 138 -4.49 26.48 7.67
C GLU A 138 -3.24 26.01 8.43
N LEU A 139 -2.15 25.72 7.73
CA LEU A 139 -0.89 25.31 8.36
C LEU A 139 -0.34 26.39 9.28
N SER A 140 -0.46 27.67 8.91
CA SER A 140 -0.04 28.79 9.73
C SER A 140 -0.83 28.88 11.04
N GLU A 141 -2.15 28.67 10.96
CA GLU A 141 -3.03 28.59 12.14
C GLU A 141 -2.67 27.41 13.05
N GLN A 142 -2.46 26.22 12.48
CA GLN A 142 -2.12 24.99 13.21
C GLN A 142 -0.72 25.06 13.86
N LEU A 143 0.25 25.73 13.22
CA LEU A 143 1.59 25.93 13.76
C LEU A 143 1.66 27.08 14.77
N GLY A 144 0.72 28.02 14.75
CA GLY A 144 0.83 29.29 15.48
C GLY A 144 2.02 30.14 15.00
N LYS A 145 2.40 30.00 13.72
CA LYS A 145 3.57 30.66 13.11
C LYS A 145 3.29 31.02 11.65
N ASP A 146 3.87 32.12 11.19
CA ASP A 146 3.79 32.51 9.79
C ASP A 146 4.40 31.45 8.85
N VAL A 147 3.65 31.09 7.82
CA VAL A 147 4.10 30.21 6.74
C VAL A 147 4.26 31.03 5.46
N ILE A 148 5.49 31.05 4.93
CA ILE A 148 5.79 31.74 3.67
C ILE A 148 5.32 30.85 2.52
N PHE A 149 4.29 31.28 1.81
CA PHE A 149 3.82 30.60 0.62
C PHE A 149 4.52 31.13 -0.64
N LEU A 150 5.04 30.23 -1.47
CA LEU A 150 5.63 30.56 -2.76
C LEU A 150 4.73 30.08 -3.90
N ASN A 151 4.55 30.92 -4.94
CA ASN A 151 3.62 30.65 -6.06
C ASN A 151 4.14 29.62 -7.08
N ASP A 152 5.34 29.07 -6.86
CA ASP A 152 5.90 27.97 -7.64
C ASP A 152 6.69 27.04 -6.70
N SER A 153 7.21 25.94 -7.25
CA SER A 153 7.92 24.90 -6.52
C SER A 153 9.39 24.75 -6.90
N VAL A 154 9.81 25.33 -8.02
CA VAL A 154 11.19 25.32 -8.51
C VAL A 154 11.51 26.63 -9.23
N GLY A 155 12.79 26.88 -9.47
CA GLY A 155 13.26 28.02 -10.25
C GLY A 155 14.03 29.05 -9.43
N PRO A 156 14.67 30.03 -10.09
CA PRO A 156 15.63 30.93 -9.45
C PRO A 156 15.00 31.80 -8.35
N GLU A 157 13.76 32.24 -8.54
CA GLU A 157 13.03 33.02 -7.52
C GLU A 157 12.74 32.18 -6.27
N ILE A 158 12.39 30.91 -6.44
CA ILE A 158 12.14 29.96 -5.35
C ILE A 158 13.43 29.68 -4.58
N GLU A 159 14.52 29.39 -5.28
CA GLU A 159 15.83 29.17 -4.67
C GLU A 159 16.31 30.41 -3.90
N GLN A 160 16.14 31.60 -4.47
CA GLN A 160 16.50 32.86 -3.81
C GLN A 160 15.67 33.08 -2.54
N ALA A 161 14.35 32.85 -2.59
CA ALA A 161 13.46 32.96 -1.44
C ALA A 161 13.85 31.99 -0.32
N VAL A 162 14.14 30.72 -0.65
CA VAL A 162 14.60 29.73 0.33
C VAL A 162 15.97 30.11 0.93
N ASN A 163 16.91 30.59 0.12
CA ASN A 163 18.26 30.92 0.59
C ASN A 163 18.32 32.16 1.49
N SER A 164 17.45 33.14 1.21
CA SER A 164 17.33 34.40 1.96
C SER A 164 16.40 34.30 3.18
N ALA A 165 15.72 33.16 3.36
CA ALA A 165 14.82 32.95 4.49
C ALA A 165 15.55 33.12 5.84
N SER A 166 14.87 33.78 6.77
CA SER A 166 15.37 33.98 8.13
C SER A 166 15.44 32.65 8.88
N PRO A 167 16.37 32.48 9.84
CA PRO A 167 16.44 31.27 10.66
C PRO A 167 15.09 30.88 11.28
N GLY A 168 14.74 29.59 11.20
CA GLY A 168 13.48 29.05 11.67
C GLY A 168 12.26 29.34 10.79
N SER A 169 12.43 29.85 9.56
CA SER A 169 11.30 30.07 8.64
C SER A 169 10.65 28.76 8.21
N VAL A 170 9.33 28.79 8.03
CA VAL A 170 8.55 27.69 7.42
C VAL A 170 8.06 28.17 6.05
N ILE A 171 8.37 27.41 5.01
CA ILE A 171 8.06 27.75 3.61
C ILE A 171 7.21 26.63 3.03
N LEU A 172 6.07 26.97 2.41
CA LEU A 172 5.26 26.04 1.63
C LEU A 172 5.39 26.38 0.14
N LEU A 173 5.89 25.42 -0.63
CA LEU A 173 5.93 25.51 -2.08
C LEU A 173 4.56 25.26 -2.69
N GLU A 174 4.33 25.78 -3.90
CA GLU A 174 3.12 25.47 -4.66
C GLU A 174 3.07 23.99 -5.07
N ASN A 175 1.88 23.53 -5.46
CA ASN A 175 1.54 22.17 -5.84
C ASN A 175 2.50 21.59 -6.88
N LEU A 176 3.28 20.57 -6.49
CA LEU A 176 4.25 19.94 -7.38
C LEU A 176 3.63 19.36 -8.66
N ARG A 177 2.35 18.94 -8.62
CA ARG A 177 1.68 18.38 -9.81
C ARG A 177 1.27 19.44 -10.83
N PHE A 178 1.50 20.73 -10.57
CA PHE A 178 1.45 21.75 -11.62
C PHE A 178 2.55 21.57 -12.66
N HIS A 179 3.62 20.85 -12.30
CA HIS A 179 4.70 20.44 -13.20
C HIS A 179 4.47 19.01 -13.67
N ILE A 180 4.44 18.78 -14.98
CA ILE A 180 4.30 17.43 -15.57
C ILE A 180 5.47 16.52 -15.14
N GLU A 181 6.60 17.12 -14.83
CA GLU A 181 7.84 16.52 -14.38
C GLU A 181 7.73 15.79 -13.04
N GLU A 182 6.75 16.14 -12.20
CA GLU A 182 6.50 15.46 -10.93
C GLU A 182 6.02 14.02 -11.15
N GLU A 183 4.98 13.83 -11.98
CA GLU A 183 4.40 12.51 -12.28
C GLU A 183 5.08 11.84 -13.48
N GLY A 184 5.86 12.59 -14.26
CA GLY A 184 6.57 12.16 -15.46
C GLY A 184 5.66 11.88 -16.66
N SER A 185 4.35 11.88 -16.47
CA SER A 185 3.35 11.77 -17.52
C SER A 185 1.96 12.16 -17.05
N VAL A 186 1.12 12.59 -17.98
CA VAL A 186 -0.30 12.89 -17.76
C VAL A 186 -1.15 12.10 -18.74
N LYS A 187 -2.40 11.82 -18.37
CA LYS A 187 -3.40 11.23 -19.25
C LYS A 187 -4.53 12.22 -19.46
N ASP A 188 -4.91 12.46 -20.71
CA ASP A 188 -6.09 13.26 -21.00
C ASP A 188 -7.40 12.49 -20.75
N LYS A 189 -8.55 13.16 -20.90
CA LYS A 189 -9.87 12.55 -20.73
C LYS A 189 -10.16 11.42 -21.73
N ALA A 190 -9.47 11.40 -22.87
CA ALA A 190 -9.57 10.35 -23.87
C ALA A 190 -8.60 9.18 -23.59
N GLY A 191 -7.79 9.27 -22.53
CA GLY A 191 -6.81 8.27 -22.14
C GLY A 191 -5.47 8.37 -22.84
N ASN A 192 -5.25 9.39 -23.68
CA ASN A 192 -3.96 9.60 -24.35
C ASN A 192 -2.92 10.04 -23.33
N LYS A 193 -1.74 9.39 -23.38
CA LYS A 193 -0.65 9.62 -22.44
C LYS A 193 0.40 10.56 -23.02
N THR A 194 0.61 11.69 -22.38
CA THR A 194 1.73 12.60 -22.67
C THR A 194 2.83 12.38 -21.64
N LYS A 195 4.07 12.15 -22.09
CA LYS A 195 5.24 12.00 -21.20
C LYS A 195 5.98 13.32 -21.07
N ALA A 196 6.54 13.59 -19.89
CA ALA A 196 7.48 14.68 -19.70
C ALA A 196 8.79 14.40 -20.46
N ASP A 197 9.48 15.46 -20.87
CA ASP A 197 10.84 15.38 -21.40
C ASP A 197 11.78 14.90 -20.27
N PRO A 198 12.56 13.82 -20.46
CA PRO A 198 13.52 13.34 -19.48
C PRO A 198 14.49 14.42 -18.96
N GLU A 199 14.94 15.34 -19.81
CA GLU A 199 15.84 16.42 -19.37
C GLU A 199 15.11 17.47 -18.52
N ALA A 200 13.85 17.75 -18.82
CA ALA A 200 13.00 18.60 -17.98
C ALA A 200 12.76 17.94 -16.61
N VAL A 201 12.50 16.64 -16.56
CA VAL A 201 12.37 15.87 -15.31
C VAL A 201 13.66 15.95 -14.48
N LYS A 202 14.81 15.81 -15.12
CA LYS A 202 16.12 15.93 -14.45
C LYS A 202 16.31 17.33 -13.87
N LYS A 203 16.08 18.38 -14.66
CA LYS A 203 16.17 19.78 -14.22
C LYS A 203 15.21 20.10 -13.07
N PHE A 204 13.98 19.57 -13.12
CA PHE A 204 13.00 19.73 -12.04
C PHE A 204 13.48 19.10 -10.73
N ARG A 205 14.05 17.90 -10.80
CA ARG A 205 14.63 17.20 -9.63
C ARG A 205 15.85 17.92 -9.06
N GLU A 206 16.71 18.45 -9.92
CA GLU A 206 17.86 19.27 -9.52
C GLU A 206 17.39 20.55 -8.79
N GLY A 207 16.38 21.23 -9.34
CA GLY A 207 15.75 22.39 -8.72
C GLY A 207 15.19 22.10 -7.33
N LEU A 208 14.44 21.00 -7.17
CA LEU A 208 13.95 20.57 -5.85
C LEU A 208 15.10 20.22 -4.90
N THR A 209 16.12 19.51 -5.39
CA THR A 209 17.29 19.09 -4.59
C THR A 209 18.05 20.31 -4.05
N ALA A 210 18.14 21.40 -4.83
CA ALA A 210 18.83 22.63 -4.43
C ALA A 210 18.19 23.34 -3.23
N LEU A 211 16.92 23.06 -2.91
CA LEU A 211 16.17 23.72 -1.84
C LEU A 211 16.48 23.19 -0.43
N GLY A 212 17.17 22.06 -0.31
CA GLY A 212 17.46 21.41 0.97
C GLY A 212 18.93 21.06 1.14
N ASP A 213 19.34 20.90 2.39
CA ASP A 213 20.61 20.28 2.77
C ASP A 213 20.38 18.84 3.25
N VAL A 214 19.19 18.57 3.80
CA VAL A 214 18.69 17.23 4.14
C VAL A 214 17.27 17.05 3.59
N TYR A 215 16.93 15.82 3.23
CA TYR A 215 15.59 15.45 2.76
C TYR A 215 14.86 14.61 3.80
N VAL A 216 13.60 14.94 4.06
CA VAL A 216 12.70 14.16 4.90
C VAL A 216 11.46 13.79 4.09
N ASN A 217 11.17 12.50 3.98
CA ASN A 217 9.92 12.03 3.39
C ASN A 217 8.93 11.66 4.50
N ASP A 218 7.86 12.43 4.61
CA ASP A 218 6.76 12.19 5.54
C ASP A 218 5.42 11.90 4.83
N ALA A 219 5.49 11.54 3.53
CA ALA A 219 4.34 11.33 2.67
C ALA A 219 4.17 9.84 2.28
N PHE A 220 3.93 8.96 3.25
CA PHE A 220 3.80 7.50 3.02
C PHE A 220 2.76 7.16 1.95
N GLY A 221 1.62 7.87 1.92
CA GLY A 221 0.57 7.66 0.92
C GLY A 221 1.02 7.86 -0.54
N THR A 222 2.14 8.53 -0.79
CA THR A 222 2.70 8.73 -2.13
C THR A 222 3.91 7.83 -2.41
N ALA A 223 4.40 7.07 -1.42
CA ALA A 223 5.66 6.32 -1.52
C ALA A 223 5.64 5.16 -2.51
N HIS A 224 4.46 4.67 -2.91
CA HIS A 224 4.31 3.69 -4.00
C HIS A 224 4.60 4.26 -5.40
N ARG A 225 4.71 5.59 -5.52
CA ARG A 225 4.89 6.26 -6.81
C ARG A 225 6.34 6.64 -7.03
N ALA A 226 6.86 6.33 -8.22
CA ALA A 226 8.18 6.76 -8.66
C ALA A 226 8.21 8.23 -9.15
N HIS A 227 7.54 9.12 -8.43
CA HIS A 227 7.46 10.56 -8.77
C HIS A 227 8.76 11.29 -8.42
N SER A 228 9.00 12.44 -9.05
CA SER A 228 10.25 13.20 -8.88
C SER A 228 10.52 13.58 -7.43
N SER A 229 9.52 14.03 -6.69
CA SER A 229 9.66 14.33 -5.27
C SER A 229 9.88 13.11 -4.36
N MET A 230 9.56 11.89 -4.82
CA MET A 230 9.75 10.64 -4.08
C MET A 230 11.13 10.03 -4.31
N VAL A 231 11.61 10.03 -5.56
CA VAL A 231 12.82 9.29 -5.96
C VAL A 231 13.93 10.16 -6.54
N GLY A 232 13.62 11.43 -6.84
CA GLY A 232 14.49 12.35 -7.55
C GLY A 232 15.34 13.24 -6.67
N ILE A 233 15.11 13.28 -5.35
CA ILE A 233 15.89 14.12 -4.43
C ILE A 233 17.21 13.43 -4.09
N LYS A 234 18.33 14.03 -4.51
CA LYS A 234 19.67 13.45 -4.36
C LYS A 234 20.49 14.22 -3.32
N LEU A 235 19.98 14.27 -2.09
CA LEU A 235 20.71 14.74 -0.91
C LEU A 235 21.37 13.55 -0.17
N PRO A 236 22.51 13.75 0.53
CA PRO A 236 23.22 12.66 1.20
C PRO A 236 22.39 11.95 2.27
N GLN A 237 21.58 12.70 3.02
CA GLN A 237 20.71 12.18 4.07
C GLN A 237 19.25 12.33 3.64
N ARG A 238 18.57 11.18 3.56
CA ARG A 238 17.17 11.05 3.14
C ARG A 238 16.46 10.22 4.20
N ALA A 239 15.70 10.88 5.07
CA ALA A 239 15.13 10.27 6.25
C ALA A 239 13.60 10.18 6.18
N ALA A 240 13.00 9.21 6.87
CA ALA A 240 11.57 9.19 7.16
C ALA A 240 11.21 10.28 8.19
N GLY A 241 10.14 11.04 7.94
CA GLY A 241 9.50 11.83 9.00
C GLY A 241 8.77 10.94 10.02
N PHE A 242 8.12 11.52 11.03
CA PHE A 242 7.45 10.73 12.07
C PHE A 242 6.27 9.90 11.55
N LEU A 243 5.48 10.43 10.62
CA LEU A 243 4.36 9.71 10.02
C LEU A 243 4.89 8.52 9.21
N MET A 244 5.85 8.77 8.32
CA MET A 244 6.50 7.72 7.53
C MET A 244 7.14 6.66 8.43
N LYS A 245 7.89 7.08 9.47
CA LYS A 245 8.53 6.18 10.42
C LYS A 245 7.51 5.27 11.09
N LYS A 246 6.40 5.84 11.59
CA LYS A 246 5.33 5.07 12.23
C LYS A 246 4.74 4.03 11.28
N GLU A 247 4.46 4.41 10.02
CA GLU A 247 3.97 3.47 9.01
C GLU A 247 4.95 2.32 8.80
N LEU A 248 6.24 2.62 8.61
CA LEU A 248 7.28 1.60 8.42
C LEU A 248 7.42 0.67 9.64
N GLU A 249 7.39 1.21 10.86
CA GLU A 249 7.51 0.43 12.10
C GLU A 249 6.34 -0.55 12.27
N PHE A 250 5.10 -0.11 12.03
CA PHE A 250 3.93 -0.98 12.15
C PHE A 250 3.87 -2.03 11.03
N PHE A 251 4.17 -1.66 9.78
CA PHE A 251 4.22 -2.65 8.70
C PHE A 251 5.41 -3.60 8.84
N ALA A 252 6.56 -3.18 9.38
CA ALA A 252 7.67 -4.07 9.72
C ALA A 252 7.23 -5.11 10.76
N LYS A 253 6.56 -4.69 11.84
CA LYS A 253 6.01 -5.61 12.84
C LYS A 253 5.07 -6.64 12.21
N ALA A 254 4.19 -6.25 11.31
CA ALA A 254 3.25 -7.19 10.68
C ALA A 254 3.88 -8.09 9.59
N LEU A 255 4.83 -7.57 8.81
CA LEU A 255 5.32 -8.25 7.59
C LEU A 255 6.68 -8.94 7.77
N GLU A 256 7.49 -8.54 8.75
CA GLU A 256 8.81 -9.11 9.03
C GLU A 256 8.77 -10.06 10.23
N SER A 257 8.14 -9.66 11.35
CA SER A 257 8.16 -10.43 12.60
C SER A 257 6.86 -10.30 13.43
N PRO A 258 5.71 -10.75 12.91
CA PRO A 258 4.43 -10.59 13.60
C PRO A 258 4.32 -11.49 14.84
N GLU A 259 3.73 -10.97 15.90
CA GLU A 259 3.25 -11.79 17.01
C GLU A 259 2.10 -12.68 16.56
N ARG A 260 2.12 -13.96 16.96
CA ARG A 260 1.17 -14.97 16.50
C ARG A 260 0.18 -15.37 17.61
N PRO A 261 -1.10 -15.67 17.28
CA PRO A 261 -1.65 -15.81 15.93
C PRO A 261 -1.77 -14.48 15.16
N PHE A 262 -1.36 -14.46 13.90
CA PHE A 262 -1.49 -13.32 13.00
C PHE A 262 -2.73 -13.49 12.12
N LEU A 263 -3.69 -12.57 12.23
CA LEU A 263 -4.92 -12.53 11.45
C LEU A 263 -4.84 -11.44 10.37
N ALA A 264 -5.22 -11.77 9.13
CA ALA A 264 -5.64 -10.77 8.15
C ALA A 264 -7.16 -10.78 7.96
N ILE A 265 -7.74 -9.60 7.83
CA ILE A 265 -9.17 -9.38 7.56
C ILE A 265 -9.27 -8.64 6.24
N LEU A 266 -9.73 -9.31 5.20
CA LEU A 266 -9.79 -8.78 3.85
C LEU A 266 -11.26 -8.66 3.39
N GLY A 267 -11.70 -7.42 3.21
CA GLY A 267 -13.03 -7.09 2.69
C GLY A 267 -12.98 -6.32 1.37
N GLY A 268 -14.13 -5.82 0.92
CA GLY A 268 -14.28 -5.05 -0.32
C GLY A 268 -15.06 -5.75 -1.42
N ALA A 269 -15.11 -5.15 -2.61
CA ALA A 269 -16.05 -5.51 -3.66
C ALA A 269 -15.58 -6.64 -4.60
N LYS A 270 -14.31 -6.69 -4.98
CA LYS A 270 -13.79 -7.57 -6.04
C LYS A 270 -12.63 -8.43 -5.55
N VAL A 271 -12.56 -9.66 -6.03
CA VAL A 271 -11.47 -10.60 -5.71
C VAL A 271 -10.24 -10.27 -6.55
N SER A 272 -10.42 -9.94 -7.83
CA SER A 272 -9.39 -9.64 -8.83
C SER A 272 -8.37 -8.63 -8.33
N ASP A 273 -8.87 -7.61 -7.64
CA ASP A 273 -8.07 -6.49 -7.15
C ASP A 273 -7.26 -6.87 -5.89
N LYS A 274 -7.54 -8.03 -5.29
CA LYS A 274 -6.94 -8.51 -4.04
C LYS A 274 -6.24 -9.86 -4.16
N ILE A 275 -6.16 -10.46 -5.35
CA ILE A 275 -5.48 -11.76 -5.54
C ILE A 275 -4.05 -11.71 -5.01
N GLN A 276 -3.26 -10.73 -5.44
CA GLN A 276 -1.86 -10.61 -5.04
C GLN A 276 -1.72 -10.37 -3.53
N LEU A 277 -2.64 -9.58 -2.95
CA LEU A 277 -2.70 -9.35 -1.51
C LEU A 277 -2.96 -10.65 -0.75
N ILE A 278 -4.00 -11.41 -1.15
CA ILE A 278 -4.35 -12.68 -0.53
C ILE A 278 -3.18 -13.66 -0.64
N GLU A 279 -2.60 -13.81 -1.84
CA GLU A 279 -1.46 -14.70 -2.07
C GLU A 279 -0.29 -14.39 -1.13
N ASN A 280 0.09 -13.12 -0.97
CA ASN A 280 1.18 -12.71 -0.10
C ASN A 280 0.83 -12.82 1.40
N MET A 281 -0.44 -12.64 1.77
CA MET A 281 -0.91 -12.81 3.15
C MET A 281 -0.92 -14.28 3.56
N LEU A 282 -1.31 -15.20 2.67
CA LEU A 282 -1.35 -16.64 2.94
C LEU A 282 0.03 -17.22 3.32
N ASP A 283 1.13 -16.56 2.96
CA ASP A 283 2.48 -16.97 3.36
C ASP A 283 2.87 -16.50 4.77
N LYS A 284 2.04 -15.67 5.41
CA LYS A 284 2.37 -14.96 6.66
C LYS A 284 1.37 -15.21 7.76
N VAL A 285 0.08 -15.25 7.46
CA VAL A 285 -0.98 -15.29 8.48
C VAL A 285 -1.23 -16.69 9.03
N ASN A 286 -1.83 -16.78 10.22
CA ASN A 286 -2.39 -17.99 10.79
C ASN A 286 -3.88 -18.13 10.47
N SER A 287 -4.58 -17.00 10.36
CA SER A 287 -5.98 -16.95 9.97
C SER A 287 -6.26 -15.83 8.98
N LEU A 288 -7.28 -16.04 8.15
CA LEU A 288 -7.72 -15.09 7.13
C LEU A 288 -9.24 -14.99 7.15
N ILE A 289 -9.78 -13.82 7.45
CA ILE A 289 -11.20 -13.52 7.22
C ILE A 289 -11.34 -12.95 5.81
N ILE A 290 -12.25 -13.52 5.01
CA ILE A 290 -12.67 -12.98 3.71
C ILE A 290 -14.13 -12.55 3.84
N CYS A 291 -14.40 -11.26 3.70
CA CYS A 291 -15.72 -10.65 3.89
C CYS A 291 -16.05 -9.63 2.79
N GLY A 292 -17.17 -8.92 2.89
CA GLY A 292 -17.62 -7.95 1.88
C GLY A 292 -18.14 -8.61 0.61
N GLY A 293 -18.32 -7.81 -0.44
CA GLY A 293 -18.84 -8.28 -1.73
C GLY A 293 -18.00 -9.38 -2.37
N MET A 294 -16.68 -9.38 -2.13
CA MET A 294 -15.79 -10.40 -2.67
C MET A 294 -16.05 -11.81 -2.09
N ALA A 295 -16.66 -11.92 -0.91
CA ALA A 295 -16.99 -13.21 -0.30
C ALA A 295 -18.01 -14.02 -1.12
N PHE A 296 -18.92 -13.34 -1.84
CA PHE A 296 -19.93 -14.00 -2.68
C PHE A 296 -19.29 -14.77 -3.85
N THR A 297 -18.19 -14.27 -4.41
CA THR A 297 -17.42 -15.01 -5.42
C THR A 297 -16.88 -16.33 -4.85
N PHE A 298 -16.33 -16.31 -3.63
CA PHE A 298 -15.87 -17.54 -2.97
C PHE A 298 -17.02 -18.51 -2.70
N LYS A 299 -18.13 -18.01 -2.15
CA LYS A 299 -19.30 -18.83 -1.79
C LYS A 299 -19.96 -19.49 -2.98
N LYS A 300 -20.17 -18.73 -4.05
CA LYS A 300 -20.70 -19.27 -5.30
C LYS A 300 -19.76 -20.31 -5.91
N THR A 301 -18.46 -20.04 -5.95
CA THR A 301 -17.50 -20.95 -6.60
C THR A 301 -17.21 -22.22 -5.80
N LEU A 302 -17.18 -22.14 -4.47
CA LEU A 302 -16.80 -23.27 -3.60
C LEU A 302 -17.99 -24.12 -3.14
N ASN A 303 -19.14 -23.47 -2.92
CA ASN A 303 -20.27 -24.07 -2.24
C ASN A 303 -21.56 -24.02 -3.07
N ASP A 304 -21.51 -23.50 -4.31
CA ASP A 304 -22.67 -23.29 -5.19
C ASP A 304 -23.81 -22.51 -4.52
N VAL A 305 -23.46 -21.62 -3.58
CA VAL A 305 -24.45 -20.79 -2.88
C VAL A 305 -25.13 -19.87 -3.89
N LYS A 306 -26.48 -19.83 -3.84
CA LYS A 306 -27.26 -18.89 -4.62
C LYS A 306 -27.04 -17.47 -4.10
N ILE A 307 -26.57 -16.56 -4.94
CA ILE A 307 -26.19 -15.20 -4.52
C ILE A 307 -27.09 -14.08 -5.06
N GLY A 308 -28.15 -14.40 -5.81
CA GLY A 308 -29.00 -13.41 -6.47
C GLY A 308 -28.20 -12.43 -7.34
N LYS A 309 -28.44 -11.13 -7.15
CA LYS A 309 -27.73 -10.00 -7.78
C LYS A 309 -26.48 -9.53 -7.02
N SER A 310 -26.00 -10.27 -6.03
CA SER A 310 -24.77 -9.92 -5.31
C SER A 310 -23.57 -9.85 -6.27
N LEU A 311 -22.55 -9.08 -5.87
CA LEU A 311 -21.35 -8.92 -6.69
C LEU A 311 -20.69 -10.28 -6.96
N PHE A 312 -20.41 -10.55 -8.22
CA PHE A 312 -19.69 -11.72 -8.65
C PHE A 312 -18.57 -11.33 -9.60
N ASP A 313 -17.36 -11.68 -9.22
CA ASP A 313 -16.17 -11.39 -10.00
C ASP A 313 -15.75 -12.64 -10.78
N GLN A 314 -16.15 -12.70 -12.04
CA GLN A 314 -15.85 -13.82 -12.93
C GLN A 314 -14.35 -14.07 -13.05
N ALA A 315 -13.53 -13.02 -13.21
CA ALA A 315 -12.09 -13.16 -13.36
C ALA A 315 -11.43 -13.65 -12.05
N GLY A 316 -11.89 -13.12 -10.91
CA GLY A 316 -11.45 -13.57 -9.60
C GLY A 316 -11.83 -15.01 -9.26
N SER A 317 -12.98 -15.49 -9.76
CA SER A 317 -13.49 -16.84 -9.50
C SER A 317 -12.53 -17.95 -9.95
N GLU A 318 -11.77 -17.72 -11.03
CA GLU A 318 -10.80 -18.67 -11.58
C GLU A 318 -9.64 -18.96 -10.61
N LYS A 319 -9.35 -18.06 -9.67
CA LYS A 319 -8.26 -18.19 -8.69
C LYS A 319 -8.69 -18.75 -7.34
N VAL A 320 -9.99 -18.76 -7.04
CA VAL A 320 -10.53 -19.16 -5.73
C VAL A 320 -10.01 -20.52 -5.27
N ALA A 321 -10.06 -21.54 -6.13
CA ALA A 321 -9.59 -22.88 -5.80
C ALA A 321 -8.09 -22.89 -5.44
N SER A 322 -7.24 -22.25 -6.26
CA SER A 322 -5.80 -22.16 -6.00
C SER A 322 -5.45 -21.43 -4.71
N LEU A 323 -6.21 -20.37 -4.37
CA LEU A 323 -6.03 -19.63 -3.12
C LEU A 323 -6.34 -20.51 -1.89
N LEU A 324 -7.39 -21.33 -1.95
CA LEU A 324 -7.73 -22.23 -0.85
C LEU A 324 -6.76 -23.39 -0.71
N GLU A 325 -6.27 -23.94 -1.82
CA GLU A 325 -5.21 -24.97 -1.76
C GLU A 325 -3.92 -24.41 -1.15
N LYS A 326 -3.54 -23.17 -1.49
CA LYS A 326 -2.41 -22.49 -0.84
C LYS A 326 -2.68 -22.26 0.66
N ALA A 327 -3.89 -21.83 1.02
CA ALA A 327 -4.25 -21.64 2.42
C ALA A 327 -4.15 -22.94 3.23
N LYS A 328 -4.63 -24.07 2.68
CA LYS A 328 -4.48 -25.40 3.29
C LYS A 328 -3.01 -25.81 3.41
N ALA A 329 -2.23 -25.65 2.35
CA ALA A 329 -0.81 -25.98 2.35
C ALA A 329 -0.02 -25.20 3.42
N ASN A 330 -0.42 -23.96 3.68
CA ASN A 330 0.19 -23.10 4.69
C ASN A 330 -0.48 -23.17 6.08
N ASN A 331 -1.44 -24.10 6.28
CA ASN A 331 -2.19 -24.26 7.53
C ASN A 331 -2.92 -22.97 7.99
N VAL A 332 -3.45 -22.20 7.04
CA VAL A 332 -4.20 -20.97 7.32
C VAL A 332 -5.67 -21.29 7.56
N LYS A 333 -6.22 -20.89 8.71
CA LYS A 333 -7.66 -20.93 9.02
C LYS A 333 -8.37 -19.85 8.20
N VAL A 334 -9.06 -20.24 7.13
CA VAL A 334 -9.86 -19.30 6.33
C VAL A 334 -11.30 -19.24 6.85
N VAL A 335 -11.79 -18.03 7.11
CA VAL A 335 -13.10 -17.75 7.69
C VAL A 335 -13.92 -16.90 6.72
N PHE A 336 -15.11 -17.38 6.38
CA PHE A 336 -16.06 -16.70 5.50
C PHE A 336 -17.34 -16.34 6.27
N PRO A 337 -18.15 -15.36 5.80
CA PRO A 337 -19.52 -15.21 6.28
C PRO A 337 -20.33 -16.50 6.03
N VAL A 338 -21.36 -16.72 6.83
CA VAL A 338 -22.32 -17.85 6.74
C VAL A 338 -23.78 -17.39 6.67
N ASP A 339 -24.00 -16.11 6.92
CA ASP A 339 -25.28 -15.41 6.83
C ASP A 339 -25.06 -13.94 6.43
N TYR A 340 -26.11 -13.34 5.89
CA TYR A 340 -26.04 -12.09 5.14
C TYR A 340 -27.23 -11.19 5.47
N ILE A 341 -27.00 -9.88 5.50
CA ILE A 341 -28.04 -8.88 5.38
C ILE A 341 -28.25 -8.61 3.88
N THR A 342 -29.47 -8.80 3.41
CA THR A 342 -29.83 -8.70 1.99
C THR A 342 -30.67 -7.47 1.71
N ALA A 343 -30.67 -7.02 0.46
CA ALA A 343 -31.43 -5.87 -0.03
C ALA A 343 -32.08 -6.17 -1.38
N ASP A 344 -33.24 -5.58 -1.64
CA ASP A 344 -33.95 -5.65 -2.94
C ASP A 344 -33.32 -4.77 -4.02
N LYS A 345 -32.54 -3.75 -3.62
CA LYS A 345 -31.77 -2.86 -4.50
C LYS A 345 -30.52 -2.30 -3.81
N PHE A 346 -29.56 -1.80 -4.58
CA PHE A 346 -28.38 -1.12 -4.07
C PHE A 346 -28.71 0.34 -3.72
N ASP A 347 -29.32 0.56 -2.56
CA ASP A 347 -29.80 1.87 -2.11
C ASP A 347 -29.82 1.92 -0.57
N LYS A 348 -29.53 3.08 0.01
CA LYS A 348 -29.63 3.31 1.47
C LYS A 348 -31.05 3.04 2.00
N ASP A 349 -32.07 3.26 1.16
CA ASP A 349 -33.48 3.15 1.52
C ASP A 349 -34.09 1.80 1.11
N ALA A 350 -33.29 0.84 0.64
CA ALA A 350 -33.72 -0.49 0.22
C ALA A 350 -34.53 -1.25 1.31
N GLN A 351 -35.40 -2.15 0.87
CA GLN A 351 -36.01 -3.15 1.75
C GLN A 351 -34.94 -4.15 2.14
N THR A 352 -34.89 -4.49 3.42
CA THR A 352 -33.85 -5.37 3.98
C THR A 352 -34.42 -6.73 4.35
N GLY A 353 -33.57 -7.74 4.29
CA GLY A 353 -33.87 -9.12 4.67
C GLY A 353 -32.62 -9.81 5.18
N THR A 354 -32.73 -11.12 5.38
CA THR A 354 -31.60 -11.96 5.78
C THR A 354 -31.57 -13.22 4.93
N ALA A 355 -30.39 -13.78 4.73
CA ALA A 355 -30.21 -15.08 4.09
C ALA A 355 -29.04 -15.83 4.73
N THR A 356 -29.07 -17.15 4.71
CA THR A 356 -27.94 -18.02 5.07
C THR A 356 -27.33 -18.66 3.82
N ASP A 357 -26.18 -19.32 3.97
CA ASP A 357 -25.60 -20.13 2.88
C ASP A 357 -26.56 -21.22 2.38
N ASP A 358 -27.25 -21.89 3.31
CA ASP A 358 -28.15 -23.01 2.99
C ASP A 358 -29.43 -22.55 2.28
N GLU A 359 -29.97 -21.38 2.66
CA GLU A 359 -31.15 -20.78 2.02
C GLU A 359 -30.80 -20.13 0.68
N GLY A 360 -29.61 -19.54 0.59
CA GLY A 360 -29.20 -18.68 -0.50
C GLY A 360 -29.94 -17.34 -0.54
N ILE A 361 -29.44 -16.43 -1.37
CA ILE A 361 -30.01 -15.10 -1.60
C ILE A 361 -31.05 -15.19 -2.73
N PRO A 362 -32.25 -14.59 -2.57
CA PRO A 362 -33.27 -14.53 -3.62
C PRO A 362 -32.77 -13.90 -4.92
N ASP A 363 -33.32 -14.31 -6.07
CA ASP A 363 -32.78 -13.95 -7.41
C ASP A 363 -32.63 -12.44 -7.64
N GLU A 364 -33.61 -11.65 -7.21
CA GLU A 364 -33.63 -10.20 -7.39
C GLU A 364 -32.96 -9.42 -6.25
N TRP A 365 -32.49 -10.11 -5.22
CA TRP A 365 -31.88 -9.52 -4.03
C TRP A 365 -30.35 -9.64 -4.07
N MET A 366 -29.68 -8.85 -3.24
CA MET A 366 -28.21 -8.86 -3.10
C MET A 366 -27.80 -8.79 -1.63
N GLY A 367 -26.72 -9.46 -1.27
CA GLY A 367 -26.12 -9.36 0.06
C GLY A 367 -25.21 -8.14 0.14
N LEU A 368 -25.45 -7.29 1.14
CA LEU A 368 -24.74 -6.01 1.30
C LEU A 368 -23.99 -5.89 2.63
N ASP A 369 -24.20 -6.80 3.58
CA ASP A 369 -23.46 -6.85 4.84
C ASP A 369 -23.45 -8.27 5.44
N ALA A 370 -22.53 -8.52 6.36
CA ALA A 370 -22.45 -9.78 7.10
C ALA A 370 -23.58 -9.87 8.13
N GLY A 371 -24.24 -11.03 8.18
CA GLY A 371 -25.29 -11.34 9.15
C GLY A 371 -24.77 -11.55 10.57
N GLU A 372 -25.69 -11.80 11.51
CA GLU A 372 -25.39 -11.85 12.95
C GLU A 372 -24.44 -13.03 13.30
N LYS A 373 -24.64 -14.21 12.70
CA LYS A 373 -23.78 -15.36 12.97
C LYS A 373 -22.37 -15.12 12.45
N SER A 374 -22.24 -14.51 11.28
CA SER A 374 -20.96 -14.13 10.68
C SER A 374 -20.21 -13.11 11.53
N ARG A 375 -20.92 -12.11 12.07
CA ARG A 375 -20.34 -11.12 12.99
C ARG A 375 -19.78 -11.80 14.25
N GLY A 376 -20.50 -12.78 14.80
CA GLY A 376 -20.03 -13.59 15.93
C GLY A 376 -18.74 -14.37 15.60
N LEU A 377 -18.72 -15.05 14.46
CA LEU A 377 -17.57 -15.82 13.97
C LEU A 377 -16.34 -14.94 13.72
N PHE A 378 -16.54 -13.76 13.13
CA PHE A 378 -15.47 -12.79 12.92
C PHE A 378 -14.92 -12.29 14.25
N ARG A 379 -15.79 -11.96 15.22
CA ARG A 379 -15.37 -11.52 16.56
C ARG A 379 -14.52 -12.59 17.26
N GLU A 380 -14.94 -13.85 17.24
CA GLU A 380 -14.18 -14.95 17.84
C GLU A 380 -12.77 -15.03 17.22
N THR A 381 -12.70 -15.07 15.89
CA THR A 381 -11.43 -15.14 15.15
C THR A 381 -10.53 -13.92 15.43
N VAL A 382 -11.11 -12.73 15.59
CA VAL A 382 -10.38 -11.50 15.95
C VAL A 382 -9.78 -11.60 17.36
N LEU A 383 -10.52 -12.12 18.33
CA LEU A 383 -10.07 -12.19 19.72
C LEU A 383 -9.03 -13.30 19.98
N GLU A 384 -8.89 -14.27 19.07
CA GLU A 384 -7.81 -15.26 19.07
C GLU A 384 -6.44 -14.65 18.70
N ALA A 385 -6.43 -13.54 17.96
CA ALA A 385 -5.23 -13.00 17.33
C ALA A 385 -4.39 -12.10 18.25
N LYS A 386 -3.07 -12.10 18.03
CA LYS A 386 -2.10 -11.20 18.66
C LYS A 386 -1.64 -10.07 17.74
N THR A 387 -1.62 -10.33 16.44
CA THR A 387 -1.46 -9.31 15.41
C THR A 387 -2.66 -9.38 14.48
N ILE A 388 -3.25 -8.22 14.15
CA ILE A 388 -4.40 -8.13 13.26
C ILE A 388 -4.10 -7.07 12.20
N LEU A 389 -4.26 -7.46 10.94
CA LEU A 389 -4.23 -6.55 9.80
C LEU A 389 -5.63 -6.50 9.17
N TRP A 390 -6.28 -5.34 9.22
CA TRP A 390 -7.61 -5.15 8.67
C TRP A 390 -7.59 -4.26 7.42
N ASN A 391 -7.98 -4.82 6.28
CA ASN A 391 -8.05 -4.15 4.98
C ASN A 391 -9.36 -4.47 4.24
N GLY A 392 -10.38 -3.65 4.47
CA GLY A 392 -11.66 -3.66 3.78
C GLY A 392 -12.83 -3.97 4.71
N PRO A 393 -13.95 -3.24 4.60
CA PRO A 393 -15.14 -3.49 5.40
C PRO A 393 -15.85 -4.79 4.99
N PRO A 394 -16.60 -5.43 5.90
CA PRO A 394 -17.41 -6.62 5.62
C PRO A 394 -18.73 -6.33 4.90
N GLY A 395 -19.09 -5.06 4.69
CA GLY A 395 -20.34 -4.63 4.06
C GLY A 395 -20.28 -3.19 3.53
N VAL A 396 -21.41 -2.70 3.00
CA VAL A 396 -21.59 -1.34 2.45
C VAL A 396 -21.80 -0.36 3.61
N PHE A 397 -20.72 -0.03 4.31
CA PHE A 397 -20.74 0.75 5.54
C PHE A 397 -21.27 2.18 5.37
N GLU A 398 -21.28 2.70 4.14
CA GLU A 398 -21.81 4.03 3.82
C GLU A 398 -23.32 4.13 4.01
N PHE A 399 -24.02 3.00 4.04
CA PHE A 399 -25.45 2.92 4.26
C PHE A 399 -25.72 2.32 5.64
N GLU A 400 -26.38 3.08 6.52
CA GLU A 400 -26.62 2.71 7.92
C GLU A 400 -27.21 1.29 8.09
N LYS A 401 -28.15 0.90 7.21
CA LYS A 401 -28.77 -0.43 7.23
C LYS A 401 -27.79 -1.58 6.96
N PHE A 402 -26.62 -1.30 6.38
CA PHE A 402 -25.60 -2.26 5.96
C PHE A 402 -24.23 -1.99 6.61
N ALA A 403 -24.20 -1.16 7.67
CA ALA A 403 -22.97 -0.83 8.42
C ALA A 403 -22.72 -1.74 9.62
N GLY A 404 -23.71 -2.53 10.05
CA GLY A 404 -23.64 -3.29 11.30
C GLY A 404 -22.50 -4.31 11.37
N GLY A 405 -22.09 -4.91 10.24
CA GLY A 405 -20.93 -5.79 10.18
C GLY A 405 -19.62 -5.03 10.38
N SER A 406 -19.48 -3.87 9.75
CA SER A 406 -18.31 -2.99 9.90
C SER A 406 -18.17 -2.51 11.35
N ASP A 407 -19.29 -2.10 11.96
CA ASP A 407 -19.33 -1.68 13.38
C ASP A 407 -18.97 -2.82 14.33
N ALA A 408 -19.51 -4.03 14.09
CA ALA A 408 -19.21 -5.20 14.92
C ALA A 408 -17.72 -5.57 14.82
N LEU A 409 -17.15 -5.49 13.62
CA LEU A 409 -15.73 -5.80 13.40
C LEU A 409 -14.82 -4.74 14.01
N LEU A 410 -15.17 -3.45 13.91
CA LEU A 410 -14.47 -2.37 14.60
C LEU A 410 -14.46 -2.58 16.12
N LYS A 411 -15.63 -2.89 16.71
CA LYS A 411 -15.74 -3.18 18.15
C LYS A 411 -14.88 -4.38 18.56
N ALA A 412 -14.86 -5.45 17.77
CA ALA A 412 -14.02 -6.62 18.03
C ALA A 412 -12.51 -6.27 17.98
N ASN A 413 -12.10 -5.47 17.00
CA ASN A 413 -10.71 -5.02 16.86
C ASN A 413 -10.28 -4.11 18.03
N ILE A 414 -11.13 -3.19 18.45
CA ILE A 414 -10.89 -2.36 19.64
C ILE A 414 -10.76 -3.23 20.90
N GLU A 415 -11.63 -4.24 21.05
CA GLU A 415 -11.55 -5.18 22.17
C GLU A 415 -10.23 -5.96 22.16
N ALA A 416 -9.81 -6.45 20.99
CA ALA A 416 -8.52 -7.13 20.83
C ALA A 416 -7.34 -6.22 21.19
N ALA A 417 -7.36 -4.96 20.72
CA ALA A 417 -6.34 -3.97 21.05
C ALA A 417 -6.24 -3.71 22.57
N LYS A 418 -7.39 -3.58 23.25
CA LYS A 418 -7.46 -3.44 24.72
C LYS A 418 -6.92 -4.66 25.47
N LYS A 419 -6.98 -5.86 24.85
CA LYS A 419 -6.39 -7.10 25.37
C LYS A 419 -4.92 -7.29 24.99
N GLY A 420 -4.30 -6.29 24.34
CA GLY A 420 -2.88 -6.27 24.00
C GLY A 420 -2.55 -6.76 22.59
N ALA A 421 -3.53 -7.00 21.72
CA ALA A 421 -3.24 -7.31 20.32
C ALA A 421 -2.75 -6.05 19.58
N THR A 422 -1.80 -6.21 18.66
CA THR A 422 -1.42 -5.16 17.72
C THR A 422 -2.43 -5.14 16.57
N VAL A 423 -3.18 -4.04 16.43
CA VAL A 423 -4.21 -3.87 15.39
C VAL A 423 -3.80 -2.78 14.40
N ILE A 424 -3.62 -3.18 13.15
CA ILE A 424 -3.23 -2.32 12.05
C ILE A 424 -4.38 -2.24 11.05
N VAL A 425 -4.91 -1.05 10.85
CA VAL A 425 -5.93 -0.77 9.84
C VAL A 425 -5.27 -0.20 8.60
N GLY A 426 -5.54 -0.82 7.45
CA GLY A 426 -5.10 -0.37 6.14
C GLY A 426 -6.26 -0.19 5.16
N GLY A 427 -6.00 0.51 4.06
CA GLY A 427 -7.01 0.82 3.04
C GLY A 427 -7.91 2.01 3.40
N GLY A 428 -8.31 2.78 2.39
CA GLY A 428 -9.07 4.02 2.57
C GLY A 428 -10.44 3.81 3.21
N ASP A 429 -11.19 2.80 2.76
CA ASP A 429 -12.55 2.53 3.25
C ASP A 429 -12.52 2.09 4.72
N THR A 430 -11.60 1.20 5.09
CA THR A 430 -11.43 0.78 6.48
C THR A 430 -11.03 1.93 7.40
N ALA A 431 -10.11 2.79 6.96
CA ALA A 431 -9.74 3.98 7.71
C ALA A 431 -10.94 4.93 7.87
N THR A 432 -11.81 5.03 6.86
CA THR A 432 -13.03 5.84 6.92
C THR A 432 -14.02 5.29 7.94
N VAL A 433 -14.21 3.96 8.02
CA VAL A 433 -15.02 3.31 9.06
C VAL A 433 -14.55 3.71 10.46
N VAL A 434 -13.24 3.65 10.71
CA VAL A 434 -12.66 4.01 12.01
C VAL A 434 -12.85 5.50 12.31
N ALA A 435 -12.63 6.36 11.31
CA ALA A 435 -12.72 7.81 11.46
C ALA A 435 -14.16 8.30 11.70
N GLN A 436 -15.15 7.73 11.00
CA GLN A 436 -16.56 8.03 11.23
C GLN A 436 -17.00 7.67 12.67
N ALA A 437 -16.40 6.64 13.26
CA ALA A 437 -16.64 6.26 14.64
C ALA A 437 -15.85 7.11 15.67
N GLY A 438 -14.84 7.89 15.23
CA GLY A 438 -13.93 8.62 16.11
C GLY A 438 -13.11 7.70 17.02
N LYS A 439 -12.63 6.57 16.49
CA LYS A 439 -11.99 5.48 17.24
C LYS A 439 -10.53 5.23 16.87
N GLU A 440 -9.89 6.15 16.14
CA GLU A 440 -8.52 6.02 15.68
C GLU A 440 -7.53 5.78 16.82
N SER A 441 -7.75 6.46 17.96
CA SER A 441 -6.90 6.34 19.15
C SER A 441 -7.09 5.05 19.94
N GLU A 442 -8.14 4.26 19.66
CA GLU A 442 -8.40 2.98 20.33
C GLU A 442 -7.73 1.79 19.62
N LEU A 443 -7.05 2.03 18.49
CA LEU A 443 -6.33 1.04 17.70
C LEU A 443 -4.83 1.31 17.72
N SER A 444 -4.01 0.31 17.38
CA SER A 444 -2.54 0.48 17.42
C SER A 444 -2.04 1.38 16.30
N HIS A 445 -2.55 1.19 15.08
CA HIS A 445 -2.21 2.02 13.92
C HIS A 445 -3.33 2.06 12.89
N VAL A 446 -3.66 3.26 12.42
CA VAL A 446 -4.55 3.50 11.28
C VAL A 446 -3.69 4.12 10.18
N SER A 447 -3.45 3.35 9.12
CA SER A 447 -2.58 3.78 8.02
C SER A 447 -3.24 4.87 7.19
N THR A 448 -2.47 5.91 6.93
CA THR A 448 -2.82 7.01 6.02
C THR A 448 -2.43 6.71 4.57
N GLY A 449 -1.78 5.55 4.35
CA GLY A 449 -1.11 5.19 3.11
C GLY A 449 -2.01 4.81 1.94
N GLY A 450 -3.28 4.47 2.18
CA GLY A 450 -4.22 4.05 1.12
C GLY A 450 -3.59 3.00 0.17
N GLY A 451 -3.41 3.36 -1.10
CA GLY A 451 -2.75 2.51 -2.10
C GLY A 451 -1.31 2.11 -1.76
N ALA A 452 -0.54 2.96 -1.06
CA ALA A 452 0.82 2.61 -0.63
C ALA A 452 0.82 1.47 0.39
N SER A 453 -0.13 1.50 1.33
CA SER A 453 -0.30 0.40 2.29
C SER A 453 -0.67 -0.89 1.57
N LEU A 454 -1.56 -0.83 0.57
CA LEU A 454 -1.97 -1.99 -0.22
C LEU A 454 -0.79 -2.60 -0.99
N GLU A 455 -0.04 -1.79 -1.75
CA GLU A 455 1.12 -2.30 -2.51
C GLU A 455 2.19 -2.90 -1.60
N LEU A 456 2.41 -2.31 -0.42
CA LEU A 456 3.33 -2.87 0.57
C LEU A 456 2.84 -4.23 1.10
N LEU A 457 1.53 -4.34 1.37
CA LEU A 457 0.89 -5.59 1.78
C LEU A 457 0.82 -6.63 0.65
N GLU A 458 0.91 -6.23 -0.62
CA GLU A 458 1.11 -7.13 -1.76
C GLU A 458 2.57 -7.62 -1.89
N GLY A 459 3.48 -7.08 -1.06
CA GLY A 459 4.90 -7.41 -1.09
C GLY A 459 5.71 -6.62 -2.11
N LYS A 460 5.15 -5.52 -2.65
CA LYS A 460 5.88 -4.66 -3.58
C LYS A 460 6.85 -3.74 -2.84
N THR A 461 7.96 -3.45 -3.50
CA THR A 461 8.90 -2.42 -3.07
C THR A 461 8.29 -1.05 -3.35
N LEU A 462 8.10 -0.23 -2.31
CA LEU A 462 7.67 1.16 -2.47
C LEU A 462 8.85 2.04 -2.92
N PRO A 463 8.83 2.66 -4.11
CA PRO A 463 9.95 3.45 -4.61
C PRO A 463 10.42 4.56 -3.67
N GLY A 464 9.48 5.29 -3.05
CA GLY A 464 9.80 6.37 -2.12
C GLY A 464 10.40 5.91 -0.79
N VAL A 465 10.15 4.66 -0.38
CA VAL A 465 10.80 4.05 0.80
C VAL A 465 12.18 3.50 0.43
N ALA A 466 12.33 2.95 -0.78
CA ALA A 466 13.61 2.45 -1.28
C ALA A 466 14.68 3.54 -1.40
N GLU A 467 14.27 4.79 -1.61
CA GLU A 467 15.17 5.95 -1.75
C GLU A 467 15.56 6.59 -0.40
N LEU A 468 14.97 6.15 0.71
CA LEU A 468 15.42 6.54 2.04
C LEU A 468 16.78 5.91 2.35
N SER A 469 17.63 6.68 3.02
CA SER A 469 18.92 6.20 3.53
C SER A 469 18.73 5.11 4.59
N GLU A 470 19.72 4.26 4.77
CA GLU A 470 19.77 3.29 5.86
C GLU A 470 20.42 3.90 7.12
N LYS A 471 20.18 3.28 8.28
CA LYS A 471 20.71 3.72 9.58
C LYS A 471 22.22 3.50 9.74
#